data_AF-A0A0Q5E031-F1
#
_entry.id   AF-A0A0Q5E031-F1
#
_cell.length_a   1.000
_cell.length_b   1.000
_cell.length_c   1.000
_cell.angle_alpha   90.00
_cell.angle_beta   90.00
_cell.angle_gamma   90.00
#
_symmetry.space_group_name_H-M   'P 1'
#
loop_
_entity.id
_entity.type
_entity.pdbx_description
1 polymer ?
#
loop_
_entity_poly.entity_id
_entity_poly.type
_entity_poly.pdbx_seq_one_letter_code
_entity_poly.pdbx_strand_id
1 'polypeptide(L)'
;MSRSFKPGPRRQRGDILLESLIGIVLMSIIGLGMTYASSRAAVSQRDMKVQNLAVSQMRDLIARYGKTLCTTDAAQAKILLPMQTTAITLEASCTDAASVTIGGVAISAPTSTLGKVVLTTRSSDSGLFGGVIRVGDET
;
A
#
# COMPACT_ATOMS: atom_id res chain seq x y z
N MET A 1 19.15 -39.91 62.67
CA MET A 1 17.77 -40.39 62.43
C MET A 1 17.29 -39.82 61.09
N SER A 2 17.25 -40.62 60.02
CA SER A 2 16.90 -40.16 58.67
C SER A 2 15.47 -40.57 58.35
N ARG A 3 14.55 -39.60 58.21
CA ARG A 3 13.15 -39.86 57.84
C ARG A 3 13.04 -39.90 56.33
N SER A 4 12.96 -41.11 55.77
CA SER A 4 12.63 -41.33 54.37
C SER A 4 11.14 -41.01 54.13
N PHE A 5 10.86 -39.94 53.38
CA PHE A 5 9.51 -39.61 52.93
C PHE A 5 9.17 -40.53 51.75
N LYS A 6 8.32 -41.53 51.97
CA LYS A 6 7.73 -42.35 50.90
C LYS A 6 6.44 -41.68 50.42
N PRO A 7 6.41 -41.03 49.24
CA PRO A 7 5.14 -40.59 48.67
C PRO A 7 4.32 -41.82 48.28
N GLY A 8 3.10 -41.93 48.79
CA GLY A 8 2.17 -43.00 48.42
C GLY A 8 1.79 -42.95 46.93
N PRO A 9 1.37 -44.08 46.34
CA PRO A 9 1.03 -44.14 44.92
C PRO A 9 -0.18 -43.25 44.64
N ARG A 10 0.07 -42.11 43.99
CA ARG A 10 -1.00 -41.23 43.49
C ARG A 10 -1.70 -41.96 42.34
N ARG A 11 -3.01 -42.19 42.51
CA ARG A 11 -3.89 -42.76 41.50
C ARG A 11 -3.91 -41.82 40.28
N GLN A 12 -3.09 -42.13 39.28
CA GLN A 12 -3.09 -41.50 37.96
C GLN A 12 -4.35 -41.99 37.20
N ARG A 13 -5.50 -41.40 37.52
CA ARG A 13 -6.78 -41.74 36.88
C ARG A 13 -6.97 -40.85 35.67
N GLY A 14 -6.74 -41.35 34.46
CA GLY A 14 -7.35 -40.88 33.19
C GLY A 14 -7.16 -39.42 32.73
N ASP A 15 -6.72 -38.51 33.60
CA ASP A 15 -6.70 -37.06 33.38
C ASP A 15 -5.63 -36.64 32.37
N ILE A 16 -4.59 -37.46 32.19
CA ILE A 16 -3.53 -37.20 31.20
C ILE A 16 -4.06 -37.09 29.78
N LEU A 17 -5.08 -37.87 29.42
CA LEU A 17 -5.69 -37.78 28.08
C LEU A 17 -6.47 -36.47 27.91
N LEU A 18 -7.14 -36.02 28.98
CA LEU A 18 -7.92 -34.79 28.99
C LEU A 18 -7.00 -33.56 28.99
N GLU A 19 -5.94 -33.58 29.79
CA GLU A 19 -4.89 -32.56 29.84
C GLU A 19 -4.16 -32.44 28.49
N SER A 20 -3.84 -33.58 27.86
CA SER A 20 -3.23 -33.59 26.52
C SER A 20 -4.18 -33.03 25.46
N LEU A 21 -5.48 -33.36 25.54
CA LEU A 21 -6.49 -32.83 24.63
C LEU A 21 -6.62 -31.31 24.76
N ILE A 22 -6.67 -30.80 26.00
CA ILE A 22 -6.67 -29.36 26.28
C ILE A 22 -5.40 -28.71 25.72
N GLY A 23 -4.23 -29.31 25.92
CA GLY A 23 -2.96 -28.80 25.40
C GLY A 23 -2.95 -28.69 23.86
N ILE A 24 -3.45 -29.72 23.16
CA ILE A 24 -3.56 -29.72 21.69
C ILE A 24 -4.55 -28.65 21.21
N VAL A 25 -5.71 -28.52 21.87
CA VAL A 25 -6.70 -27.49 21.54
C VAL A 25 -6.11 -26.09 21.71
N LEU A 26 -5.44 -25.81 22.83
CA LEU A 26 -4.79 -24.51 23.07
C LEU A 26 -3.71 -24.22 22.03
N MET A 27 -2.85 -25.20 21.73
CA MET A 27 -1.81 -25.04 20.70
C MET A 27 -2.42 -24.79 19.31
N SER A 28 -3.54 -25.46 18.99
CA SER A 28 -4.25 -25.25 17.72
C SER A 28 -4.85 -23.84 17.61
N ILE A 29 -5.42 -23.30 18.69
CA ILE A 29 -5.96 -21.94 18.74
C ILE A 29 -4.84 -20.92 18.56
N ILE A 30 -3.70 -21.11 19.22
CA ILE A 30 -2.53 -20.24 19.09
C ILE A 30 -2.00 -20.28 17.64
N GLY A 31 -1.86 -21.47 17.05
CA GLY A 31 -1.40 -21.64 15.67
C GLY A 31 -2.35 -20.98 14.66
N LEU A 32 -3.66 -21.10 14.86
CA LEU A 32 -4.67 -20.44 14.02
C LEU A 32 -4.62 -18.91 14.17
N GLY A 33 -4.42 -18.41 15.39
CA GLY A 33 -4.24 -16.97 15.63
C GLY A 33 -3.01 -16.41 14.92
N MET A 34 -1.87 -17.11 14.99
CA MET A 34 -0.63 -16.71 14.31
C MET A 34 -0.78 -16.70 12.79
N THR A 35 -1.38 -17.74 12.21
CA THR A 35 -1.60 -17.84 10.76
C THR A 35 -2.58 -16.79 10.25
N TYR A 36 -3.63 -16.48 11.01
CA TYR A 36 -4.56 -15.40 10.67
C TYR A 36 -3.86 -14.03 10.66
N ALA A 37 -3.06 -13.74 11.70
CA ALA A 37 -2.31 -12.50 11.79
C ALA A 37 -1.27 -12.37 10.67
N SER A 38 -0.52 -13.43 10.36
CA SER A 38 0.45 -13.43 9.27
C SER A 38 -0.21 -13.25 7.91
N SER A 39 -1.38 -13.84 7.70
CA SER A 39 -2.15 -13.69 6.46
C SER A 39 -2.59 -12.24 6.25
N ARG A 40 -3.12 -11.60 7.30
CA ARG A 40 -3.47 -10.17 7.25
C ARG A 40 -2.25 -9.28 7.00
N ALA A 41 -1.13 -9.56 7.65
CA ALA A 41 0.11 -8.82 7.43
C ALA A 41 0.64 -8.98 5.99
N ALA A 42 0.58 -10.19 5.43
CA ALA A 42 1.00 -10.44 4.06
C ALA A 42 0.16 -9.69 3.02
N VAL A 43 -1.16 -9.60 3.24
CA VAL A 43 -2.06 -8.79 2.39
C VAL A 43 -1.69 -7.31 2.48
N SER A 44 -1.53 -6.78 3.69
CA SER A 44 -1.13 -5.37 3.88
C SER A 44 0.22 -5.05 3.22
N GLN A 45 1.20 -5.96 3.31
CA GLN A 45 2.49 -5.79 2.62
C GLN A 45 2.35 -5.78 1.09
N ARG A 46 1.43 -6.57 0.53
CA ARG A 46 1.15 -6.55 -0.91
C ARG A 46 0.52 -5.22 -1.32
N ASP A 47 -0.45 -4.73 -0.56
CA ASP A 47 -1.14 -3.48 -0.86
C ASP A 47 -0.17 -2.29 -0.84
N MET A 48 0.71 -2.23 0.18
CA MET A 48 1.75 -1.19 0.24
C MET A 48 2.71 -1.23 -0.95
N LYS A 49 3.12 -2.43 -1.40
CA LYS A 49 3.99 -2.58 -2.57
C LYS A 49 3.29 -2.11 -3.85
N VAL A 50 2.02 -2.46 -4.01
CA VAL A 50 1.17 -2.03 -5.12
C VAL A 50 1.04 -0.52 -5.17
N GLN A 51 0.74 0.13 -4.04
CA GLN A 51 0.66 1.59 -3.96
C GLN A 51 2.00 2.24 -4.30
N ASN A 52 3.10 1.75 -3.75
CA ASN A 52 4.42 2.34 -3.99
C ASN A 52 4.84 2.21 -5.47
N LEU A 53 4.55 1.07 -6.09
CA LEU A 53 4.78 0.86 -7.52
C LEU A 53 3.93 1.81 -8.36
N ALA A 54 2.64 1.97 -8.03
CA ALA A 54 1.76 2.91 -8.72
C ALA A 54 2.27 4.35 -8.60
N VAL A 55 2.69 4.79 -7.42
CA VAL A 55 3.30 6.11 -7.20
C VAL A 55 4.59 6.28 -7.99
N SER A 56 5.45 5.26 -8.02
CA SER A 56 6.68 5.30 -8.81
C SER A 56 6.42 5.44 -10.31
N GLN A 57 5.44 4.70 -10.84
CA GLN A 57 5.04 4.82 -12.25
C GLN A 57 4.42 6.19 -12.54
N MET A 58 3.57 6.70 -11.64
CA MET A 58 3.01 8.04 -11.76
C MET A 58 4.10 9.12 -11.77
N ARG A 59 5.11 9.01 -10.91
CA ARG A 59 6.27 9.93 -10.93
C ARG A 59 7.09 9.82 -12.21
N ASP A 60 7.30 8.61 -12.73
CA ASP A 60 8.00 8.40 -14.00
C ASP A 60 7.22 9.02 -15.17
N LEU A 61 5.88 8.91 -15.18
CA LEU A 61 5.04 9.58 -16.19
C LEU A 61 5.17 11.11 -16.11
N ILE A 62 5.12 11.69 -14.91
CA ILE A 62 5.30 13.13 -14.71
C ILE A 62 6.71 13.56 -15.14
N ALA A 63 7.74 12.77 -14.84
CA ALA A 63 9.11 13.08 -15.23
C ALA A 63 9.34 13.02 -16.75
N ARG A 64 8.65 12.11 -17.46
CA ARG A 64 8.81 11.92 -18.92
C ARG A 64 7.99 12.89 -19.75
N TYR A 65 6.73 13.08 -19.39
CA TYR A 65 5.77 13.84 -20.20
C TYR A 65 5.43 15.21 -19.58
N GLY A 66 5.55 15.35 -18.25
CA GLY A 66 5.28 16.61 -17.57
C GLY A 66 3.92 17.20 -17.95
N LYS A 67 3.89 18.46 -18.39
CA LYS A 67 2.65 19.17 -18.75
C LYS A 67 1.99 18.68 -20.03
N THR A 68 2.67 17.93 -20.89
CA THR A 68 2.04 17.39 -22.11
C THR A 68 0.95 16.37 -21.78
N LEU A 69 0.98 15.76 -20.58
CA LEU A 69 -0.08 14.89 -20.05
C LEU A 69 -1.46 15.56 -19.95
N CYS A 70 -1.54 16.88 -19.87
CA CYS A 70 -2.82 17.60 -19.83
C CYS A 70 -3.25 18.19 -21.17
N THR A 71 -2.44 18.06 -22.21
CA THR A 71 -2.70 18.67 -23.52
C THR A 71 -2.64 17.63 -24.63
N THR A 72 -1.44 17.24 -25.04
CA THR A 72 -1.18 16.41 -26.22
C THR A 72 -1.11 14.92 -25.89
N ASP A 73 -0.60 14.56 -24.72
CA ASP A 73 -0.32 13.18 -24.31
C ASP A 73 -1.28 12.66 -23.23
N ALA A 74 -2.48 13.22 -23.12
CA ALA A 74 -3.48 12.80 -22.13
C ALA A 74 -3.83 11.30 -22.21
N ALA A 75 -3.72 10.69 -23.40
CA ALA A 75 -3.92 9.26 -23.60
C ALA A 75 -2.83 8.38 -22.97
N GLN A 76 -1.66 8.94 -22.64
CA GLN A 76 -0.50 8.27 -22.04
C GLN A 76 -0.53 8.27 -20.51
N ALA A 77 -1.50 8.95 -19.89
CA ALA A 77 -1.72 8.94 -18.44
C ALA A 77 -2.31 7.59 -17.96
N LYS A 78 -1.55 6.52 -18.16
CA LYS A 78 -1.95 5.14 -17.86
C LYS A 78 -0.84 4.41 -17.13
N ILE A 79 -1.20 3.69 -16.08
CA ILE A 79 -0.29 2.85 -15.31
C ILE A 79 -0.69 1.37 -15.42
N LEU A 80 0.30 0.48 -15.42
CA LEU A 80 0.09 -0.95 -15.51
C LEU A 80 0.68 -1.62 -14.27
N LEU A 81 -0.18 -2.30 -13.53
CA LEU A 81 0.24 -3.04 -12.36
C LEU A 81 0.51 -4.50 -12.73
N PRO A 82 1.50 -5.16 -12.09
CA PRO A 82 1.86 -6.53 -12.41
C PRO A 82 0.74 -7.56 -12.17
N MET A 83 -0.30 -7.19 -11.42
CA MET A 83 -1.47 -8.04 -11.15
C MET A 83 -2.70 -7.68 -12.01
N GLN A 84 -2.60 -6.67 -12.87
CA GLN A 84 -3.65 -6.31 -13.82
C GLN A 84 -3.17 -6.47 -15.26
N THR A 85 -4.07 -6.96 -16.11
CA THR A 85 -3.87 -7.02 -17.56
C THR A 85 -4.36 -5.75 -18.27
N THR A 86 -5.17 -4.95 -17.57
CA THR A 86 -5.72 -3.68 -18.06
C THR A 86 -4.92 -2.51 -17.52
N ALA A 87 -4.64 -1.54 -18.38
CA ALA A 87 -4.02 -0.29 -17.95
C ALA A 87 -5.04 0.58 -17.22
N ILE A 88 -4.68 1.09 -16.04
CA ILE A 88 -5.53 1.99 -15.24
C ILE A 88 -5.31 3.41 -15.75
N THR A 89 -6.39 4.07 -16.13
CA THR A 89 -6.36 5.47 -16.57
C THR A 89 -6.31 6.41 -15.37
N LEU A 90 -5.39 7.37 -15.41
CA LEU A 90 -5.23 8.42 -14.41
C LEU A 90 -5.90 9.71 -14.87
N GLU A 91 -6.35 10.51 -13.91
CA GLU A 91 -6.85 11.86 -14.14
C GLU A 91 -5.73 12.87 -13.88
N ALA A 92 -5.37 13.64 -14.91
CA ALA A 92 -4.34 14.66 -14.84
C ALA A 92 -4.96 16.03 -14.60
N SER A 93 -4.48 16.75 -13.59
CA SER A 93 -4.81 18.14 -13.30
C SER A 93 -3.55 18.98 -13.45
N CYS A 94 -3.57 19.96 -14.35
CA CYS A 94 -2.45 20.87 -14.57
C CYS A 94 -2.80 22.29 -14.17
N THR A 95 -1.82 22.99 -13.59
CA THR A 95 -1.88 24.43 -13.34
C THR A 95 -0.78 25.14 -14.12
N ASP A 96 -1.10 26.34 -14.62
CA ASP A 96 -0.14 27.18 -15.31
C ASP A 96 0.89 27.77 -14.34
N ALA A 97 2.15 27.88 -14.78
CA ALA A 97 3.16 28.56 -14.01
C ALA A 97 2.83 30.06 -13.92
N ALA A 98 2.96 30.62 -12.72
CA ALA A 98 2.84 32.06 -12.51
C ALA A 98 3.95 32.82 -13.25
N SER A 99 3.61 33.98 -13.82
CA SER A 99 4.60 34.88 -14.43
C SER A 99 5.57 35.40 -13.38
N VAL A 100 6.87 35.35 -13.65
CA VAL A 100 7.90 35.88 -12.74
C VAL A 100 8.30 37.27 -13.20
N THR A 101 8.18 38.26 -12.32
CA THR A 101 8.59 39.64 -12.59
C THR A 101 10.02 39.88 -12.10
N ILE A 102 10.93 40.24 -13.01
CA ILE A 102 12.29 40.68 -12.67
C ILE A 102 12.43 42.14 -13.10
N GLY A 103 12.66 43.04 -12.15
CA GLY A 103 12.88 44.47 -12.45
C GLY A 103 11.71 45.19 -13.14
N GLY A 104 10.47 44.77 -12.87
CA GLY A 104 9.26 45.36 -13.48
C GLY A 104 8.88 44.78 -14.85
N VAL A 105 9.68 43.87 -15.40
CA VAL A 105 9.34 43.13 -16.62
C VAL A 105 8.76 41.76 -16.24
N ALA A 106 7.52 41.50 -16.65
CA ALA A 106 6.87 40.21 -16.45
C ALA A 106 7.40 39.20 -17.48
N ILE A 107 8.14 38.21 -17.01
CA ILE A 107 8.56 37.06 -17.80
C ILE A 107 7.46 36.00 -17.63
N SER A 108 6.63 35.86 -18.66
CA SER A 108 5.70 34.74 -18.75
C SER A 108 6.42 33.59 -19.45
N ALA A 109 6.65 32.49 -18.74
CA ALA A 109 7.10 31.26 -19.36
C ALA A 109 6.04 30.79 -20.38
N PRO A 110 6.43 30.16 -21.51
CA PRO A 110 5.45 29.56 -22.40
C PRO A 110 4.62 28.54 -21.59
N THR A 111 3.30 28.74 -21.59
CA THR A 111 2.32 27.97 -20.81
C THR A 111 2.39 26.47 -21.10
N SER A 112 3.01 26.06 -22.20
CA SER A 112 3.17 24.65 -22.60
C SER A 112 4.30 23.90 -21.89
N THR A 113 5.25 24.56 -21.21
CA THR A 113 6.45 23.88 -20.67
C THR A 113 6.71 24.11 -19.19
N LEU A 114 6.11 25.14 -18.57
CA LEU A 114 6.20 25.37 -17.13
C LEU A 114 4.79 25.36 -16.50
N GLY A 115 4.63 24.58 -15.44
CA GLY A 115 3.38 24.42 -14.71
C GLY A 115 3.41 23.19 -13.79
N LYS A 116 2.50 23.13 -12.83
CA LYS A 116 2.41 21.98 -11.92
C LYS A 116 1.46 20.93 -12.50
N VAL A 117 1.79 19.67 -12.27
CA VAL A 117 1.01 18.52 -12.76
C VAL A 117 0.74 17.62 -11.58
N VAL A 118 -0.53 17.31 -11.37
CA VAL A 118 -1.00 16.36 -10.36
C VAL A 118 -1.74 15.25 -11.08
N LEU A 119 -1.23 14.02 -10.95
CA LEU A 119 -1.91 12.81 -11.38
C LEU A 119 -2.70 12.24 -10.21
N THR A 120 -3.94 11.86 -10.47
CA THR A 120 -4.84 11.27 -9.50
C THR A 120 -5.44 9.98 -10.04
N THR A 121 -5.55 8.96 -9.20
CA THR A 121 -6.28 7.73 -9.56
C THR A 121 -7.78 8.00 -9.54
N ARG A 122 -8.55 7.39 -10.44
CA ARG A 122 -10.01 7.53 -10.44
C ARG A 122 -10.63 6.91 -9.19
N SER A 123 -11.72 7.51 -8.71
CA SER A 123 -12.47 6.98 -7.55
C SER A 123 -12.99 5.56 -7.74
N SER A 124 -13.20 5.11 -8.99
CA SER A 124 -13.57 3.72 -9.32
C SER A 124 -12.48 2.70 -8.98
N ASP A 125 -11.21 3.12 -8.98
CA ASP A 125 -10.06 2.25 -8.71
C ASP A 125 -9.65 2.28 -7.23
N SER A 126 -10.39 3.02 -6.39
CA SER A 126 -10.12 3.15 -4.95
C SER A 126 -10.09 1.81 -4.20
N GLY A 127 -10.84 0.80 -4.67
CA GLY A 127 -10.82 -0.55 -4.10
C GLY A 127 -9.50 -1.30 -4.32
N LEU A 128 -8.72 -0.93 -5.35
CA LEU A 128 -7.43 -1.55 -5.65
C LEU A 128 -6.29 -0.96 -4.84
N PHE A 129 -6.42 0.31 -4.47
CA PHE A 129 -5.39 1.08 -3.78
C PHE A 129 -5.73 1.33 -2.30
N GLY A 130 -6.94 1.00 -1.85
CA GLY A 130 -7.41 1.35 -0.51
C GLY A 130 -7.68 2.85 -0.33
N GLY A 131 -7.86 3.60 -1.43
CA GLY A 131 -8.05 5.04 -1.43
C GLY A 131 -7.70 5.69 -2.77
N VAL A 132 -7.83 7.03 -2.83
CA VAL A 132 -7.40 7.83 -3.99
C VAL A 132 -5.93 8.23 -3.79
N ILE A 133 -5.08 7.87 -4.74
CA ILE A 133 -3.67 8.27 -4.75
C ILE A 133 -3.53 9.55 -5.57
N ARG A 134 -2.78 10.52 -5.04
CA ARG A 134 -2.40 11.76 -5.72
C ARG A 134 -0.89 11.88 -5.76
N VAL A 135 -0.35 12.25 -6.91
CA VAL A 135 1.10 12.40 -7.14
C VAL A 135 1.33 13.65 -7.98
N GLY A 136 2.05 14.63 -7.46
CA GLY A 136 2.36 15.86 -8.18
C GLY A 136 2.94 16.92 -7.28
N ASP A 137 3.15 18.11 -7.84
CA ASP A 137 3.51 19.30 -7.07
C ASP A 137 2.23 20.06 -6.70
N GLU A 138 1.91 20.09 -5.41
CA GLU A 138 0.62 20.56 -4.85
C GLU A 138 0.77 21.81 -3.97
N THR A 139 1.69 22.70 -4.31
CA THR A 139 1.93 23.96 -3.56
C THR A 139 1.90 25.21 -4.40
#